data_AF-A0A0E9N7G2-F1
#
_entry.id   AF-A0A0E9N7G2-F1
#
_cell.length_a   1.000
_cell.length_b   1.000
_cell.length_c   1.000
_cell.angle_alpha   90.00
_cell.angle_beta   90.00
_cell.angle_gamma   90.00
#
_symmetry.space_group_name_H-M   'P 1'
#
loop_
_entity.id
_entity.type
_entity.pdbx_description
1 polymer ?
#
loop_
_entity_poly.entity_id
_entity_poly.type
_entity_poly.pdbx_seq_one_letter_code
_entity_poly.pdbx_strand_id
1 'polypeptide(L)'
;MCFIGHGIFGVITKEIWCNYFGVFGIGREMAYSLMPLVGWIDIGMGVMMLVYPIAALPAWLVFWGFITAMLRPLSGEPVAEWIERAGNYGAPLAFLCFTGPWSARQLFQRTGAKVVTDRQRLEATGWILRSVVYLLVAGHGWLNLIGKPGILLQYARLGFTAPSIVAAYVGWFEICLAFLVLFRPYRPLVLALFFWKAGSELFYPQFGWLEWIERGGSYGAILALWALSPFGTGKLRELATVLRHSLRRRHNLQ
;
A
#
# COMPACT_ATOMS: atom_id res chain seq x y z
N MET A 1 -5.78 1.42 -9.81
CA MET A 1 -5.27 2.80 -9.65
C MET A 1 -3.76 2.83 -9.80
N CYS A 2 -2.96 2.15 -8.97
CA CYS A 2 -1.48 2.15 -9.09
C CYS A 2 -0.95 1.92 -10.50
N PHE A 3 -1.35 0.82 -11.14
CA PHE A 3 -0.86 0.46 -12.48
C PHE A 3 -1.33 1.43 -13.56
N ILE A 4 -2.51 2.04 -13.40
CA ILE A 4 -2.98 3.06 -14.34
C ILE A 4 -2.14 4.33 -14.17
N GLY A 5 -1.91 4.80 -12.93
CA GLY A 5 -1.07 5.97 -12.67
C GLY A 5 0.39 5.75 -13.06
N HIS A 6 0.96 4.60 -12.71
CA HIS A 6 2.31 4.18 -13.12
C HIS A 6 2.41 4.11 -14.64
N GLY A 7 1.43 3.50 -15.31
CA GLY A 7 1.41 3.40 -16.76
C GLY A 7 1.30 4.75 -17.47
N ILE A 8 0.54 5.70 -16.90
CA ILE A 8 0.53 7.09 -17.38
C ILE A 8 1.93 7.70 -17.31
N PHE A 9 2.69 7.48 -16.23
CA PHE A 9 4.09 7.94 -16.13
C PHE A 9 5.01 7.31 -17.19
N GLY A 10 4.75 6.07 -17.60
CA GLY A 10 5.44 5.46 -18.74
C GLY A 10 5.08 6.14 -20.06
N VAL A 11 3.79 6.40 -20.30
CA VAL A 11 3.31 7.07 -21.53
C VAL A 11 3.84 8.51 -21.64
N ILE A 12 3.86 9.27 -20.54
CA ILE A 12 4.43 10.63 -20.54
C ILE A 12 5.95 10.64 -20.35
N THR A 13 6.59 9.47 -20.35
CA THR A 13 8.04 9.31 -20.31
C THR A 13 8.73 10.00 -19.13
N LYS A 14 8.30 9.67 -17.89
CA LYS A 14 8.89 10.24 -16.66
C LYS A 14 10.41 10.01 -16.65
N GLU A 15 11.18 11.09 -16.71
CA GLU A 15 12.64 11.05 -16.89
C GLU A 15 13.38 10.13 -15.90
N ILE A 16 12.93 10.08 -14.65
CA ILE A 16 13.56 9.22 -13.63
C ILE A 16 13.57 7.74 -14.02
N TRP A 17 12.64 7.29 -14.88
CA TRP A 17 12.60 5.91 -15.35
C TRP A 17 13.78 5.57 -16.25
N CYS A 18 14.46 6.55 -16.88
CA CYS A 18 15.71 6.29 -17.59
C CYS A 18 16.74 5.60 -16.69
N ASN A 19 16.78 5.94 -15.39
CA ASN A 19 17.68 5.29 -14.43
C ASN A 19 17.29 3.82 -14.21
N TYR A 20 16.00 3.51 -14.21
CA TYR A 20 15.48 2.14 -14.06
C TYR A 20 15.82 1.27 -15.27
N PHE A 21 15.66 1.81 -16.48
CA PHE A 21 16.12 1.15 -17.71
C PHE A 21 17.65 0.98 -17.71
N GLY A 22 18.39 1.95 -17.15
CA GLY A 22 19.84 1.90 -16.99
C GLY A 22 20.35 0.71 -16.17
N VAL A 23 19.57 0.20 -15.20
CA VAL A 23 19.89 -1.04 -14.45
C VAL A 23 20.08 -2.25 -15.37
N PHE A 24 19.40 -2.26 -16.52
CA PHE A 24 19.50 -3.31 -17.53
C PHE A 24 20.50 -2.99 -18.66
N GLY A 25 21.28 -1.92 -18.53
CA GLY A 25 22.19 -1.46 -19.58
C GLY A 25 21.49 -0.79 -20.77
N ILE A 26 20.22 -0.40 -20.62
CA ILE A 26 19.46 0.25 -21.69
C ILE A 26 19.74 1.76 -21.68
N GLY A 27 20.25 2.26 -22.80
CA GLY A 27 20.55 3.68 -22.99
C GLY A 27 19.31 4.58 -22.97
N ARG A 28 19.51 5.87 -22.68
CA ARG A 28 18.45 6.87 -22.45
C ARG A 28 17.47 7.02 -23.63
N GLU A 29 17.98 7.05 -24.87
CA GLU A 29 17.14 7.14 -26.08
C GLU A 29 16.23 5.91 -26.24
N MET A 30 16.78 4.72 -26.03
CA MET A 30 16.03 3.47 -26.08
C MET A 30 15.01 3.41 -24.92
N ALA A 31 15.39 3.87 -23.73
CA ALA A 31 14.48 3.96 -22.59
C ALA A 31 13.24 4.81 -22.92
N TYR A 32 13.43 5.99 -23.52
CA TYR A 32 12.31 6.84 -23.95
C TYR A 32 11.42 6.18 -25.01
N SER A 33 12.00 5.35 -25.89
CA SER A 33 11.24 4.60 -26.89
C SER A 33 10.42 3.44 -26.28
N LEU A 34 10.95 2.80 -25.23
CA LEU A 34 10.31 1.65 -24.57
C LEU A 34 9.30 2.05 -23.48
N MET A 35 9.51 3.20 -22.83
CA MET A 35 8.66 3.68 -21.73
C MET A 35 7.16 3.72 -22.06
N PRO A 36 6.71 4.24 -23.23
CA PRO A 36 5.29 4.26 -23.57
C PRO A 36 4.70 2.86 -23.75
N LEU A 37 5.47 1.91 -24.27
CA LEU A 37 5.03 0.52 -24.41
C LEU A 37 4.77 -0.12 -23.04
N VAL A 38 5.73 0.01 -22.12
CA VAL A 38 5.54 -0.43 -20.73
C VAL A 38 4.33 0.27 -20.10
N GLY A 39 4.20 1.58 -20.33
CA GLY A 39 3.09 2.37 -19.82
C GLY A 39 1.72 1.88 -20.28
N TRP A 40 1.57 1.55 -21.57
CA TRP A 40 0.33 1.00 -22.11
C TRP A 40 0.02 -0.40 -21.58
N ILE A 41 1.05 -1.24 -21.38
CA ILE A 41 0.88 -2.56 -20.75
C ILE A 41 0.32 -2.38 -19.32
N ASP A 42 0.88 -1.47 -18.53
CA ASP A 42 0.42 -1.23 -17.17
C ASP A 42 -1.00 -0.68 -17.10
N ILE A 43 -1.36 0.25 -17.99
CA ILE A 43 -2.74 0.75 -18.13
C ILE A 43 -3.67 -0.42 -18.49
N GLY A 44 -3.31 -1.24 -19.48
CA GLY A 44 -4.09 -2.40 -19.92
C GLY A 44 -4.33 -3.39 -18.79
N MET A 45 -3.28 -3.75 -18.03
CA MET A 45 -3.38 -4.62 -16.86
C MET A 45 -4.27 -4.00 -15.76
N GLY A 46 -4.14 -2.70 -15.52
CA GLY A 46 -4.97 -1.97 -14.56
C GLY A 46 -6.45 -1.95 -14.94
N VAL A 47 -6.77 -1.74 -16.21
CA VAL A 47 -8.15 -1.76 -16.74
C VAL A 47 -8.72 -3.18 -16.74
N MET A 48 -7.93 -4.17 -17.16
CA MET A 48 -8.35 -5.58 -17.14
C MET A 48 -8.71 -6.04 -15.73
N MET A 49 -7.99 -5.57 -14.71
CA MET A 49 -8.28 -5.88 -13.31
C MET A 49 -9.65 -5.35 -12.86
N LEU A 50 -10.11 -4.23 -13.43
CA LEU A 50 -11.41 -3.65 -13.12
C LEU A 50 -12.56 -4.36 -13.86
N VAL A 51 -12.35 -4.69 -15.13
CA VAL A 51 -13.41 -5.23 -16.00
C VAL A 51 -13.52 -6.75 -15.90
N TYR A 52 -12.38 -7.45 -15.89
CA TYR A 52 -12.32 -8.91 -15.95
C TYR A 52 -11.13 -9.46 -15.15
N PRO A 53 -11.20 -9.45 -13.80
CA PRO A 53 -10.09 -9.85 -12.96
C PRO A 53 -9.92 -11.38 -13.02
N ILE A 54 -8.99 -11.86 -13.85
CA ILE A 54 -8.50 -13.24 -13.78
C ILE A 54 -7.43 -13.34 -12.69
N ALA A 55 -7.30 -14.52 -12.10
CA ALA A 55 -6.36 -14.77 -11.01
C ALA A 55 -4.88 -14.56 -11.35
N ALA A 56 -4.48 -14.82 -12.61
CA ALA A 56 -3.14 -14.59 -13.10
C ALA A 56 -2.75 -13.11 -13.04
N LEU A 57 -3.74 -12.22 -13.13
CA LEU A 57 -3.52 -10.78 -13.16
C LEU A 57 -2.96 -10.26 -11.84
N PRO A 58 -3.61 -10.39 -10.66
CA PRO A 58 -3.01 -9.94 -9.41
C PRO A 58 -1.68 -10.62 -9.12
N ALA A 59 -1.47 -11.88 -9.51
CA ALA A 59 -0.15 -12.53 -9.39
C ALA A 59 0.94 -11.82 -10.22
N TRP A 60 0.63 -11.47 -11.47
CA TRP A 60 1.48 -10.62 -12.30
C TRP A 60 1.70 -9.25 -11.68
N LEU A 61 0.66 -8.61 -11.13
CA LEU A 61 0.78 -7.30 -10.48
C LEU A 61 1.68 -7.34 -9.24
N VAL A 62 1.68 -8.44 -8.46
CA VAL A 62 2.65 -8.62 -7.37
C VAL A 62 4.06 -8.66 -7.92
N PHE A 63 4.31 -9.54 -8.90
CA PHE A 63 5.63 -9.73 -9.48
C PHE A 63 6.16 -8.44 -10.12
N TRP A 64 5.40 -7.85 -11.04
CA TRP A 64 5.80 -6.64 -11.76
C TRP A 64 5.92 -5.43 -10.83
N GLY A 65 4.95 -5.24 -9.94
CA GLY A 65 4.98 -4.14 -8.97
C GLY A 65 6.17 -4.24 -8.01
N PHE A 66 6.58 -5.45 -7.64
CA PHE A 66 7.74 -5.67 -6.78
C PHE A 66 9.04 -5.35 -7.52
N ILE A 67 9.22 -5.90 -8.74
CA ILE A 67 10.42 -5.66 -9.55
C ILE A 67 10.57 -4.17 -9.87
N THR A 68 9.53 -3.51 -10.36
CA THR A 68 9.56 -2.08 -10.68
C THR A 68 9.77 -1.20 -9.44
N ALA A 69 9.30 -1.61 -8.27
CA ALA A 69 9.61 -0.93 -7.01
C ALA A 69 11.09 -1.13 -6.60
N MET A 70 11.67 -2.31 -6.80
CA MET A 70 13.09 -2.59 -6.52
C MET A 70 14.06 -1.84 -7.43
N LEU A 71 13.63 -1.39 -8.62
CA LEU A 71 14.49 -0.61 -9.51
C LEU A 71 14.97 0.71 -8.87
N ARG A 72 14.26 1.25 -7.88
CA ARG A 72 14.67 2.44 -7.11
C ARG A 72 16.03 2.22 -6.43
N PRO A 73 16.18 1.32 -5.44
CA PRO A 73 17.48 1.08 -4.84
C PRO A 73 18.53 0.56 -5.83
N LEU A 74 18.14 -0.24 -6.83
CA LEU A 74 19.07 -0.72 -7.85
C LEU A 74 19.61 0.39 -8.76
N SER A 75 18.89 1.51 -8.88
CA SER A 75 19.30 2.70 -9.63
C SER A 75 19.95 3.79 -8.76
N GLY A 76 20.17 3.51 -7.47
CA GLY A 76 20.84 4.41 -6.52
C GLY A 76 19.90 5.27 -5.68
N GLU A 77 18.58 5.12 -5.79
CA GLU A 77 17.64 5.80 -4.88
C GLU A 77 17.63 5.14 -3.48
N PRO A 78 17.14 5.82 -2.43
CA PRO A 78 17.07 5.24 -1.09
C PRO A 78 16.22 3.96 -1.05
N VAL A 79 16.68 2.95 -0.31
CA VAL A 79 15.94 1.69 -0.07
C VAL A 79 14.54 1.95 0.50
N ALA A 80 14.40 3.02 1.29
CA ALA A 80 13.13 3.45 1.84
C ALA A 80 12.07 3.78 0.75
N GLU A 81 12.47 4.15 -0.48
CA GLU A 81 11.54 4.31 -1.61
C GLU A 81 10.87 2.99 -1.98
N TRP A 82 11.62 1.90 -2.03
CA TRP A 82 11.06 0.58 -2.33
C TRP A 82 10.08 0.14 -1.24
N ILE A 83 10.46 0.33 0.03
CA ILE A 83 9.63 0.01 1.19
C ILE A 83 8.33 0.83 1.20
N GLU A 84 8.42 2.13 0.88
CA GLU A 84 7.27 3.03 0.77
C GLU A 84 6.30 2.62 -0.35
N ARG A 85 6.78 1.92 -1.40
CA ARG A 85 5.93 1.37 -2.47
C ARG A 85 5.29 0.01 -2.13
N ALA A 86 5.34 -0.44 -0.87
CA ALA A 86 4.69 -1.68 -0.48
C ALA A 86 3.20 -1.77 -0.87
N GLY A 87 2.48 -0.65 -0.95
CA GLY A 87 1.11 -0.61 -1.45
C GLY A 87 0.95 -1.09 -2.90
N ASN A 88 1.95 -0.91 -3.76
CA ASN A 88 1.86 -1.20 -5.20
C ASN A 88 1.85 -2.71 -5.49
N TYR A 89 2.64 -3.49 -4.75
CA TYR A 89 2.71 -4.96 -4.89
C TYR A 89 2.00 -5.69 -3.73
N GLY A 90 1.84 -5.04 -2.59
CA GLY A 90 1.19 -5.60 -1.42
C GLY A 90 -0.33 -5.61 -1.50
N ALA A 91 -0.95 -4.60 -2.13
CA ALA A 91 -2.39 -4.60 -2.36
C ALA A 91 -2.85 -5.76 -3.28
N PRO A 92 -2.22 -6.02 -4.45
CA PRO A 92 -2.56 -7.20 -5.24
C PRO A 92 -2.21 -8.51 -4.54
N LEU A 93 -1.19 -8.55 -3.69
CA LEU A 93 -0.87 -9.73 -2.87
C LEU A 93 -1.98 -10.03 -1.85
N ALA A 94 -2.47 -9.00 -1.15
CA ALA A 94 -3.61 -9.13 -0.24
C ALA A 94 -4.86 -9.59 -0.99
N PHE A 95 -5.13 -9.02 -2.17
CA PHE A 95 -6.23 -9.45 -3.03
C PHE A 95 -6.09 -10.91 -3.46
N LEU A 96 -4.90 -11.34 -3.90
CA LEU A 96 -4.63 -12.72 -4.31
C LEU A 96 -4.81 -13.71 -3.15
N CYS A 97 -4.36 -13.35 -1.94
CA CYS A 97 -4.60 -14.16 -0.73
C CYS A 97 -6.10 -14.26 -0.42
N PHE A 98 -6.80 -13.13 -0.52
CA PHE A 98 -8.24 -13.02 -0.27
C PHE A 98 -9.06 -13.84 -1.28
N THR A 99 -8.88 -13.65 -2.59
CA THR A 99 -9.68 -14.32 -3.63
C THR A 99 -9.17 -15.71 -3.98
N GLY A 100 -7.87 -15.94 -3.88
CA GLY A 100 -7.21 -17.12 -4.44
C GLY A 100 -6.90 -16.86 -5.92
N PRO A 101 -6.09 -17.71 -6.54
CA PRO A 101 -6.15 -19.15 -6.38
C PRO A 101 -4.83 -19.82 -5.96
N TRP A 102 -4.92 -21.11 -5.64
CA TRP A 102 -3.81 -21.93 -5.15
C TRP A 102 -3.46 -23.08 -6.10
N SER A 103 -3.90 -23.00 -7.37
CA SER A 103 -3.59 -24.00 -8.40
C SER A 103 -3.46 -23.36 -9.77
N ALA A 104 -2.62 -23.95 -10.64
CA ALA A 104 -2.35 -23.44 -11.99
C ALA A 104 -3.62 -23.32 -12.85
N ARG A 105 -4.57 -24.25 -12.71
CA ARG A 105 -5.84 -24.26 -13.48
C ARG A 105 -6.72 -23.05 -13.16
N GLN A 106 -6.66 -22.57 -11.92
CA GLN A 106 -7.48 -21.46 -11.48
C GLN A 106 -6.88 -20.09 -11.84
N LEU A 107 -5.61 -20.01 -12.25
CA LEU A 107 -4.96 -18.76 -12.66
C LEU A 107 -5.69 -18.07 -13.83
N PHE A 108 -6.22 -18.86 -14.76
CA PHE A 108 -6.96 -18.33 -15.91
C PHE A 108 -8.47 -18.21 -15.66
N GLN A 109 -8.92 -18.51 -14.44
CA GLN A 109 -10.31 -18.33 -14.06
C GLN A 109 -10.53 -16.92 -13.54
N ARG A 110 -11.74 -16.41 -13.78
CA ARG A 110 -12.19 -15.15 -13.20
C ARG A 110 -12.22 -15.28 -11.67
N THR A 111 -11.54 -14.37 -10.98
CA THR A 111 -11.69 -14.21 -9.54
C THR A 111 -13.10 -13.69 -9.28
N GLY A 112 -13.97 -14.60 -8.83
CA GLY A 112 -15.36 -14.27 -8.53
C GLY A 112 -15.48 -13.54 -7.19
N ALA A 113 -16.50 -12.70 -7.04
CA ALA A 113 -16.92 -12.09 -5.79
C ALA A 113 -17.56 -13.12 -4.82
N LYS A 114 -17.04 -14.34 -4.76
CA LYS A 114 -17.48 -15.31 -3.75
C LYS A 114 -16.99 -14.77 -2.42
N VAL A 115 -17.92 -14.49 -1.51
CA VAL A 115 -17.61 -14.06 -0.14
C VAL A 115 -16.70 -15.12 0.47
N VAL A 116 -15.48 -14.73 0.78
CA VAL A 116 -14.49 -15.60 1.40
C VAL A 116 -14.87 -15.72 2.87
N THR A 117 -15.42 -16.87 3.25
CA THR A 117 -15.80 -17.17 4.64
C THR A 117 -14.70 -17.92 5.39
N ASP A 118 -13.62 -18.27 4.70
CA ASP A 118 -12.49 -18.98 5.29
C ASP A 118 -11.72 -18.06 6.24
N ARG A 119 -11.80 -18.40 7.53
CA ARG A 119 -11.15 -17.66 8.61
C ARG A 119 -9.64 -17.58 8.44
N GLN A 120 -8.98 -18.66 8.02
CA GLN A 120 -7.52 -18.68 7.87
C GLN A 120 -7.08 -17.69 6.80
N ARG A 121 -7.83 -17.60 5.70
CA ARG A 121 -7.56 -16.67 4.60
C ARG A 121 -7.82 -15.23 4.99
N LEU A 122 -8.88 -14.96 5.76
CA LEU A 122 -9.16 -13.64 6.30
C LEU A 122 -8.05 -13.19 7.26
N GLU A 123 -7.58 -14.07 8.15
CA GLU A 123 -6.47 -13.79 9.06
C GLU A 123 -5.15 -13.55 8.31
N ALA A 124 -4.84 -14.39 7.30
CA ALA A 124 -3.66 -14.20 6.45
C ALA A 124 -3.71 -12.88 5.66
N THR A 125 -4.86 -12.56 5.06
CA THR A 125 -5.07 -11.28 4.36
C THR A 125 -4.90 -10.10 5.32
N GLY A 126 -5.44 -10.20 6.53
CA GLY A 126 -5.26 -9.20 7.58
C GLY A 126 -3.79 -8.97 7.93
N TRP A 127 -3.00 -10.03 8.12
CA TRP A 127 -1.56 -9.91 8.37
C TRP A 127 -0.80 -9.31 7.20
N ILE A 128 -1.12 -9.71 5.96
CA ILE A 128 -0.51 -9.11 4.76
C ILE A 128 -0.79 -7.60 4.74
N LEU A 129 -2.05 -7.17 4.94
CA LEU A 129 -2.40 -5.76 4.93
C LEU A 129 -1.73 -4.97 6.06
N ARG A 130 -1.61 -5.54 7.26
CA ARG A 130 -0.90 -4.91 8.38
C ARG A 130 0.58 -4.69 8.04
N SER A 131 1.22 -5.70 7.45
CA SER A 131 2.62 -5.59 7.00
C SER A 131 2.78 -4.58 5.87
N VAL A 132 1.86 -4.55 4.90
CA VAL A 132 1.89 -3.60 3.78
C VAL A 132 1.73 -2.16 4.28
N VAL A 133 0.76 -1.91 5.16
CA VAL A 133 0.54 -0.58 5.75
C VAL A 133 1.71 -0.18 6.65
N TYR A 134 2.27 -1.13 7.42
CA TYR A 134 3.49 -0.88 8.18
C TYR A 134 4.65 -0.45 7.28
N LEU A 135 4.96 -1.21 6.23
CA LEU A 135 6.06 -0.91 5.31
C LEU A 135 5.83 0.45 4.62
N LEU A 136 4.63 0.70 4.11
CA LEU A 136 4.27 1.97 3.50
C LEU A 136 4.56 3.17 4.43
N VAL A 137 4.05 3.12 5.66
CA VAL A 137 4.13 4.26 6.60
C VAL A 137 5.53 4.38 7.20
N ALA A 138 6.16 3.25 7.58
CA ALA A 138 7.52 3.25 8.09
C ALA A 138 8.54 3.67 7.02
N GLY A 139 8.35 3.25 5.76
CA GLY A 139 9.17 3.67 4.62
C GLY A 139 9.06 5.17 4.40
N HIS A 140 7.85 5.73 4.42
CA HIS A 140 7.65 7.19 4.31
C HIS A 140 8.26 7.95 5.50
N GLY A 141 8.10 7.41 6.72
CA GLY A 141 8.72 7.98 7.91
C GLY A 141 10.25 7.95 7.83
N TRP A 142 10.83 6.90 7.25
CA TRP A 142 12.26 6.82 7.00
C TRP A 142 12.72 7.85 5.95
N LEU A 143 11.99 8.02 4.84
CA LEU A 143 12.29 9.06 3.84
C LEU A 143 12.30 10.47 4.44
N ASN A 144 11.39 10.72 5.39
CA ASN A 144 11.38 11.93 6.19
C ASN A 144 12.66 12.09 7.04
N LEU A 145 13.06 11.05 7.78
CA LEU A 145 14.25 11.07 8.65
C LEU A 145 15.56 11.28 7.89
N ILE A 146 15.69 10.74 6.67
CA ILE A 146 16.88 10.97 5.83
C ILE A 146 16.81 12.29 5.04
N GLY A 147 15.73 13.06 5.21
CA GLY A 147 15.57 14.36 4.57
C GLY A 147 15.52 14.28 3.05
N LYS A 148 14.70 13.37 2.48
CA LYS A 148 14.55 13.26 1.02
C LYS A 148 14.25 14.65 0.41
N PRO A 149 15.01 15.12 -0.61
CA PRO A 149 14.85 16.48 -1.14
C PRO A 149 13.43 16.84 -1.56
N GLY A 150 12.69 15.91 -2.18
CA GLY A 150 11.30 16.13 -2.57
C GLY A 150 10.35 16.38 -1.39
N ILE A 151 10.58 15.70 -0.26
CA ILE A 151 9.80 15.86 0.98
C ILE A 151 10.15 17.19 1.64
N LEU A 152 11.43 17.55 1.72
CA LEU A 152 11.85 18.84 2.26
C LEU A 152 11.29 20.01 1.45
N LEU A 153 11.28 19.88 0.12
CA LEU A 153 10.68 20.87 -0.77
C LEU A 153 9.16 20.99 -0.54
N GLN A 154 8.47 19.88 -0.30
CA GLN A 154 7.05 19.89 0.04
C GLN A 154 6.78 20.68 1.33
N TYR A 155 7.53 20.45 2.41
CA TYR A 155 7.39 21.22 3.64
C TYR A 155 7.72 22.71 3.44
N ALA A 156 8.76 23.02 2.67
CA ALA A 156 9.09 24.41 2.34
C ALA A 156 7.94 25.11 1.60
N ARG A 157 7.29 24.43 0.64
CA ARG A 157 6.13 24.95 -0.09
C ARG A 157 4.87 25.11 0.76
N LEU A 158 4.74 24.31 1.81
CA LEU A 158 3.68 24.45 2.81
C LEU A 158 3.93 25.62 3.78
N GLY A 159 5.07 26.32 3.66
CA GLY A 159 5.39 27.52 4.46
C GLY A 159 6.19 27.23 5.73
N PHE A 160 6.69 26.01 5.93
CA PHE A 160 7.52 25.71 7.09
C PHE A 160 8.93 26.30 6.95
N THR A 161 9.37 27.05 7.96
CA THR A 161 10.69 27.72 7.98
C THR A 161 11.87 26.78 8.27
N ALA A 162 11.61 25.63 8.90
CA ALA A 162 12.60 24.59 9.15
C ALA A 162 12.14 23.21 8.64
N PRO A 163 12.13 22.99 7.30
CA PRO A 163 11.65 21.75 6.69
C PRO A 163 12.29 20.47 7.22
N SER A 164 13.58 20.50 7.54
CA SER A 164 14.32 19.34 8.06
C SER A 164 13.85 18.93 9.47
N ILE A 165 13.56 19.91 10.32
CA ILE A 165 13.04 19.67 11.67
C ILE A 165 11.62 19.10 11.59
N VAL A 166 10.77 19.68 10.74
CA VAL A 166 9.41 19.17 10.50
C VAL A 166 9.46 17.74 9.96
N ALA A 167 10.32 17.47 8.98
CA ALA A 167 10.54 16.13 8.45
C ALA A 167 10.96 15.15 9.55
N ALA A 168 11.88 15.53 10.44
CA ALA A 168 12.29 14.67 11.56
C ALA A 168 11.12 14.32 12.49
N TYR A 169 10.29 15.30 12.88
CA TYR A 169 9.11 15.06 13.72
C TYR A 169 8.06 14.18 13.03
N VAL A 170 7.75 14.48 11.77
CA VAL A 170 6.81 13.67 10.98
C VAL A 170 7.34 12.26 10.79
N GLY A 171 8.64 12.10 10.54
CA GLY A 171 9.28 10.81 10.35
C GLY A 171 9.14 9.89 11.56
N TRP A 172 9.46 10.41 12.75
CA TRP A 172 9.26 9.66 13.99
C TRP A 172 7.79 9.38 14.28
N PHE A 173 6.91 10.35 14.06
CA PHE A 173 5.46 10.16 14.19
C PHE A 173 4.95 9.02 13.31
N GLU A 174 5.33 9.00 12.03
CA GLU A 174 4.92 7.96 11.08
C GLU A 174 5.49 6.59 11.46
N ILE A 175 6.75 6.50 11.88
CA ILE A 175 7.33 5.23 12.33
C ILE A 175 6.58 4.68 13.56
N CYS A 176 6.31 5.52 14.56
CA CYS A 176 5.52 5.11 15.72
C CYS A 176 4.11 4.66 15.32
N LEU A 177 3.46 5.39 14.41
CA LEU A 177 2.14 5.07 13.88
C LEU A 177 2.14 3.74 13.11
N ALA A 178 3.19 3.48 12.32
CA ALA A 178 3.37 2.23 11.58
C ALA A 178 3.43 1.03 12.53
N PHE A 179 4.24 1.10 13.59
CA PHE A 179 4.30 0.05 14.61
C PHE A 179 2.95 -0.13 15.34
N LEU A 180 2.26 0.97 15.65
CA LEU A 180 0.96 0.90 16.29
C LEU A 180 -0.08 0.17 15.41
N VAL A 181 -0.08 0.43 14.10
CA VAL A 181 -0.97 -0.27 13.14
C VAL A 181 -0.57 -1.73 12.96
N LEU A 182 0.73 -2.02 12.91
CA LEU A 182 1.24 -3.40 12.83
C LEU A 182 0.71 -4.25 13.98
N PHE A 183 0.73 -3.75 15.21
CA PHE A 183 0.32 -4.52 16.40
C PHE A 183 -1.14 -4.31 16.83
N ARG A 184 -1.75 -3.16 16.54
CA ARG A 184 -3.12 -2.79 16.98
C ARG A 184 -3.85 -1.90 15.95
N PRO A 185 -4.34 -2.44 14.82
CA PRO A 185 -5.06 -1.68 13.79
C PRO A 185 -6.52 -1.44 14.19
N TYR A 186 -6.78 -0.62 15.22
CA TYR A 186 -8.16 -0.28 15.59
C TYR A 186 -8.76 0.71 14.58
N ARG A 187 -10.08 0.62 14.32
CA ARG A 187 -10.73 1.29 13.17
C ARG A 187 -10.50 2.81 13.11
N PRO A 188 -10.69 3.59 14.21
CA PRO A 188 -10.37 5.02 14.20
C PRO A 188 -8.93 5.34 13.80
N LEU A 189 -7.94 4.55 14.25
CA LEU A 189 -6.54 4.76 13.90
C LEU A 189 -6.30 4.57 12.42
N VAL A 190 -6.79 3.45 11.87
CA VAL A 190 -6.60 3.12 10.45
C VAL A 190 -7.30 4.15 9.57
N LEU A 191 -8.46 4.65 9.99
CA LEU A 191 -9.18 5.70 9.28
C LEU A 191 -8.46 7.06 9.37
N ALA A 192 -7.94 7.44 10.54
CA ALA A 192 -7.12 8.64 10.69
C ALA A 192 -5.84 8.55 9.83
N LEU A 193 -5.21 7.38 9.79
CA LEU A 193 -4.06 7.11 8.93
C LEU A 193 -4.41 7.23 7.44
N PHE A 194 -5.59 6.76 7.03
CA PHE A 194 -6.06 6.94 5.66
C PHE A 194 -6.10 8.42 5.28
N PHE A 195 -6.71 9.26 6.12
CA PHE A 195 -6.76 10.71 5.87
C PHE A 195 -5.37 11.36 5.93
N TRP A 196 -4.52 10.94 6.88
CA TRP A 196 -3.14 11.40 6.96
C TRP A 196 -2.38 11.12 5.66
N LYS A 197 -2.40 9.87 5.19
CA LYS A 197 -1.64 9.43 4.02
C LYS A 197 -2.24 9.95 2.71
N ALA A 198 -3.56 9.89 2.55
CA ALA A 198 -4.22 10.43 1.35
C ALA A 198 -4.09 11.95 1.26
N GLY A 199 -4.16 12.66 2.40
CA GLY A 199 -4.02 14.10 2.49
C GLY A 199 -2.59 14.56 2.24
N SER A 200 -1.60 13.94 2.88
CA SER A 200 -0.19 14.31 2.71
C SER A 200 0.29 14.16 1.26
N GLU A 201 -0.28 13.20 0.53
CA GLU A 201 0.08 12.95 -0.87
C GLU A 201 -0.59 13.92 -1.88
N LEU A 202 -1.63 14.66 -1.49
CA LEU A 202 -2.18 15.74 -2.32
C LEU A 202 -1.22 16.93 -2.48
N PHE A 203 -0.27 17.06 -1.57
CA PHE A 203 0.70 18.16 -1.57
C PHE A 203 1.97 17.83 -2.37
N TYR A 204 1.99 16.74 -3.13
CA TYR A 204 3.15 16.41 -3.96
C TYR A 204 3.42 17.52 -4.97
N PRO A 205 4.66 18.04 -5.03
CA PRO A 205 5.00 19.22 -5.80
C PRO A 205 5.00 19.02 -7.32
N GLN A 206 5.11 17.77 -7.79
CA GLN A 206 5.23 17.39 -9.20
C GLN A 206 4.15 16.37 -9.57
N PHE A 207 3.52 16.56 -10.72
CA PHE A 207 2.44 15.73 -11.29
C PHE A 207 1.16 15.56 -10.46
N GLY A 208 1.12 16.06 -9.22
CA GLY A 208 -0.08 16.27 -8.40
C GLY A 208 -1.02 15.06 -8.38
N TRP A 209 -2.20 15.24 -8.98
CA TRP A 209 -3.24 14.20 -9.08
C TRP A 209 -2.77 12.89 -9.72
N LEU A 210 -1.80 12.90 -10.64
CA LEU A 210 -1.28 11.68 -11.26
C LEU A 210 -0.43 10.85 -10.27
N GLU A 211 0.39 11.50 -9.43
CA GLU A 211 1.12 10.78 -8.37
C GLU A 211 0.15 10.21 -7.34
N TRP A 212 -0.90 10.97 -7.01
CA TRP A 212 -1.95 10.50 -6.12
C TRP A 212 -2.64 9.24 -6.65
N ILE A 213 -2.94 9.18 -7.96
CA ILE A 213 -3.50 7.98 -8.61
C ILE A 213 -2.50 6.80 -8.60
N GLU A 214 -1.23 7.06 -8.93
CA GLU A 214 -0.15 6.04 -8.87
C GLU A 214 -0.03 5.45 -7.46
N ARG A 215 -0.26 6.26 -6.42
CA ARG A 215 -0.19 5.85 -5.02
C ARG A 215 -1.51 5.29 -4.48
N GLY A 216 -2.54 5.15 -5.32
CA GLY A 216 -3.88 4.70 -4.92
C GLY A 216 -3.94 3.35 -4.19
N GLY A 217 -3.00 2.45 -4.44
CA GLY A 217 -2.88 1.15 -3.77
C GLY A 217 -2.45 1.28 -2.29
N SER A 218 -1.74 2.36 -1.95
CA SER A 218 -1.40 2.71 -0.57
C SER A 218 -2.67 2.98 0.24
N TYR A 219 -3.54 3.87 -0.24
CA TYR A 219 -4.80 4.16 0.46
C TYR A 219 -5.79 3.00 0.34
N GLY A 220 -5.79 2.29 -0.79
CA GLY A 220 -6.58 1.07 -0.98
C GLY A 220 -6.23 -0.02 0.04
N ALA A 221 -4.94 -0.23 0.33
CA ALA A 221 -4.50 -1.17 1.36
C ALA A 221 -4.93 -0.72 2.77
N ILE A 222 -4.88 0.59 3.07
CA ILE A 222 -5.34 1.12 4.36
C ILE A 222 -6.86 0.95 4.51
N LEU A 223 -7.65 1.24 3.46
CA LEU A 223 -9.11 1.04 3.47
C LEU A 223 -9.49 -0.44 3.54
N ALA A 224 -8.77 -1.30 2.82
CA ALA A 224 -8.94 -2.75 2.91
C ALA A 224 -8.61 -3.24 4.32
N LEU A 225 -7.54 -2.72 4.94
CA LEU A 225 -7.22 -3.01 6.34
C LEU A 225 -8.34 -2.52 7.26
N TRP A 226 -8.88 -1.32 7.06
CA TRP A 226 -10.01 -0.80 7.84
C TRP A 226 -11.26 -1.68 7.71
N ALA A 227 -11.56 -2.16 6.50
CA ALA A 227 -12.68 -3.07 6.23
C ALA A 227 -12.45 -4.45 6.89
N LEU A 228 -11.25 -5.01 6.72
CA LEU A 228 -10.77 -6.25 7.36
C LEU A 228 -10.28 -6.07 8.79
N SER A 229 -10.47 -4.89 9.37
CA SER A 229 -10.40 -4.69 10.80
C SER A 229 -11.80 -4.85 11.42
N PRO A 230 -12.29 -6.08 11.64
CA PRO A 230 -13.17 -6.36 12.77
C PRO A 230 -12.32 -6.82 13.98
N PHE A 231 -12.94 -7.05 15.14
CA PHE A 231 -12.35 -7.77 16.29
C PHE A 231 -11.63 -6.97 17.40
N GLY A 232 -12.24 -5.85 17.79
CA GLY A 232 -12.39 -5.51 19.21
C GLY A 232 -13.42 -6.37 19.95
N THR A 233 -13.88 -7.49 19.37
CA THR A 233 -14.85 -8.39 20.01
C THR A 233 -14.22 -9.37 20.99
N GLY A 234 -12.90 -9.40 21.14
CA GLY A 234 -12.26 -10.12 22.25
C GLY A 234 -12.72 -9.56 23.60
N LYS A 235 -12.57 -8.24 23.80
CA LYS A 235 -12.91 -7.60 25.09
C LYS A 235 -14.42 -7.46 25.34
N LEU A 236 -15.25 -7.17 24.33
CA LEU A 236 -16.70 -7.07 24.52
C LEU A 236 -17.40 -8.44 24.66
N ARG A 237 -16.89 -9.50 24.01
CA ARG A 237 -17.37 -10.87 24.27
C ARG A 237 -16.83 -11.42 25.59
N GLU A 238 -15.58 -11.15 25.97
CA GLU A 238 -15.07 -11.48 27.31
C GLU A 238 -15.86 -10.76 28.40
N LEU A 239 -16.11 -9.45 28.28
CA LEU A 239 -16.96 -8.71 29.21
C LEU A 239 -18.38 -9.27 29.26
N ALA A 240 -19.00 -9.57 28.11
CA ALA A 240 -20.34 -10.17 28.08
C ALA A 240 -20.38 -11.63 28.59
N THR A 241 -19.25 -12.34 28.59
CA THR A 241 -19.12 -13.72 29.11
C THR A 241 -18.83 -13.69 30.61
N VAL A 242 -17.96 -12.79 31.08
CA VAL A 242 -17.67 -12.51 32.49
C VAL A 242 -18.91 -11.96 33.20
N LEU A 243 -19.62 -11.01 32.58
CA LEU A 243 -20.88 -10.48 33.12
C LEU A 243 -21.96 -11.56 33.19
N ARG A 244 -22.11 -12.41 32.16
CA ARG A 244 -23.04 -13.57 32.21
C ARG A 244 -22.68 -14.59 33.29
N HIS A 245 -21.39 -14.86 33.50
CA HIS A 245 -20.94 -15.73 34.60
C HIS A 245 -21.18 -15.10 35.98
N SER A 246 -21.03 -13.79 36.11
CA SER A 246 -21.28 -13.07 37.37
C SER A 246 -22.77 -13.01 37.74
N LEU A 247 -23.65 -12.85 36.75
CA LEU A 247 -25.10 -12.82 36.94
C LEU A 247 -25.67 -14.21 37.27
N ARG A 248 -25.14 -15.28 36.64
CA ARG A 248 -25.50 -16.67 37.00
C ARG A 248 -25.08 -17.06 38.42
N ARG A 249 -23.97 -16.54 38.94
CA ARG A 249 -23.55 -16.81 40.33
C ARG A 249 -24.45 -16.14 41.37
N ARG A 250 -25.06 -14.99 41.06
CA ARG A 250 -26.00 -14.31 41.97
C ARG A 250 -27.38 -14.99 42.05
N HIS A 251 -27.80 -15.69 41.00
CA HIS A 251 -29.07 -16.42 40.98
C HIS A 251 -29.04 -17.78 41.68
N ASN A 252 -27.86 -18.34 41.93
CA ASN A 252 -27.69 -19.63 42.63
C ASN A 252 -27.34 -19.45 44.12
N LEU A 253 -27.42 -18.23 44.64
CA LEU A 253 -27.13 -17.86 46.05
C LEU A 253 -28.33 -17.20 46.74
N GLN A 254 -29.53 -17.34 46.16
CA GLN A 254 -30.84 -17.05 46.76
C GLN A 254 -31.64 -18.34 46.80
#